data_AF-A0A0C1ZEL9-F1
#
_entry.id   AF-A0A0C1ZEL9-F1
#
_cell.length_a   1.000
_cell.length_b   1.000
_cell.length_c   1.000
_cell.angle_alpha   90.00
_cell.angle_beta   90.00
_cell.angle_gamma   90.00
#
_symmetry.space_group_name_H-M   'P 1'
#
loop_
_entity.id
_entity.type
_entity.pdbx_description
1 polymer ?
#
loop_
_entity_poly.entity_id
_entity_poly.type
_entity_poly.pdbx_seq_one_letter_code
_entity_poly.pdbx_strand_id
1 'polypeptide(L)'
;MSKTQSKLIALALVGACSFGVWKAADALFFSDEAQGTKHAVNQVWIDHVPTDDRDMITHFVLVDHRDGQFGAIGRSSQWRIGVEVFRWQLQGSDLRMYFPQERARGEVKVETWECEKEAPAPFQLCMKLTNKNGRSMTLYSRKDWEIDPQDVNDSIEDITDDEPLLGGMLQGLGSGDQLGEFDLEAASAWDLKESF
;
A
#
# COMPACT_ATOMS: atom_id res chain seq x y z
N MET A 1 43.05 43.70 -7.24
CA MET A 1 42.12 42.69 -6.70
C MET A 1 42.18 41.45 -7.59
N SER A 2 42.67 40.34 -7.04
CA SER A 2 43.00 39.12 -7.80
C SER A 2 41.73 38.35 -8.18
N LYS A 3 41.65 37.93 -9.46
CA LYS A 3 40.54 37.15 -10.11
C LYS A 3 40.16 35.85 -9.37
N THR A 4 40.93 35.47 -8.36
CA THR A 4 40.78 34.23 -7.58
C THR A 4 39.73 34.38 -6.47
N GLN A 5 39.56 35.57 -5.87
CA GLN A 5 38.56 35.80 -4.83
C GLN A 5 37.12 35.79 -5.37
N SER A 6 36.90 36.28 -6.59
CA SER A 6 35.57 36.31 -7.21
C SER A 6 35.04 34.92 -7.57
N LYS A 7 35.93 33.93 -7.77
CA LYS A 7 35.54 32.55 -8.09
C LYS A 7 35.10 31.74 -6.86
N LEU A 8 35.64 32.04 -5.69
CA LEU A 8 35.30 31.34 -4.44
C LEU A 8 33.95 31.78 -3.87
N ILE A 9 33.55 33.03 -4.06
CA ILE A 9 32.25 33.54 -3.61
C ILE A 9 31.10 32.98 -4.48
N ALA A 10 31.33 32.83 -5.79
CA ALA A 10 30.35 32.24 -6.71
C ALA A 10 30.09 30.74 -6.42
N LEU A 11 31.11 29.98 -6.02
CA LEU A 11 30.96 28.56 -5.71
C LEU A 11 30.19 28.31 -4.40
N ALA A 12 30.38 29.18 -3.39
CA ALA A 12 29.68 29.09 -2.11
C ALA A 12 28.18 29.43 -2.22
N LEU A 13 27.80 30.35 -3.11
CA LEU A 13 26.40 30.71 -3.37
C LEU A 13 25.61 29.62 -4.12
N VAL A 14 26.26 28.86 -5.00
CA VAL A 14 25.62 27.73 -5.72
C VAL A 14 25.47 26.50 -4.81
N GLY A 15 26.39 26.27 -3.87
CA GLY A 15 26.30 25.19 -2.88
C GLY A 15 25.21 25.40 -1.81
N ALA A 16 24.98 26.64 -1.38
CA ALA A 16 23.96 26.95 -0.37
C ALA A 16 22.53 26.87 -0.92
N CYS A 17 22.31 27.23 -2.19
CA CYS A 17 20.98 27.15 -2.81
C CYS A 17 20.58 25.72 -3.18
N SER A 18 21.53 24.84 -3.49
CA SER A 18 21.23 23.45 -3.89
C SER A 18 20.77 22.58 -2.71
N PHE A 19 21.39 22.73 -1.53
CA PHE A 19 20.95 22.00 -0.33
C PHE A 19 19.61 22.49 0.23
N GLY A 20 19.36 23.81 0.18
CA GLY A 20 18.09 24.39 0.66
C GLY A 20 16.91 24.02 -0.23
N VAL A 21 17.10 24.01 -1.55
CA VAL A 21 16.06 23.61 -2.51
C VAL A 21 15.74 22.12 -2.41
N TRP A 22 16.73 21.25 -2.18
CA TRP A 22 16.46 19.81 -2.04
C TRP A 22 15.67 19.48 -0.78
N LYS A 23 15.99 20.10 0.38
CA LYS A 23 15.19 19.93 1.60
C LYS A 23 13.81 20.59 1.55
N ALA A 24 13.68 21.72 0.86
CA ALA A 24 12.37 22.35 0.65
C ALA A 24 11.53 21.55 -0.34
N ALA A 25 12.14 20.94 -1.36
CA ALA A 25 11.46 20.00 -2.26
C ALA A 25 11.05 18.74 -1.49
N ASP A 26 11.93 18.14 -0.67
CA ASP A 26 11.57 17.00 0.16
C ASP A 26 10.39 17.33 1.10
N ALA A 27 10.44 18.48 1.76
CA ALA A 27 9.41 18.92 2.68
C ALA A 27 8.14 19.46 2.00
N LEU A 28 8.12 19.72 0.69
CA LEU A 28 6.93 20.13 -0.06
C LEU A 28 6.33 19.00 -0.89
N PHE A 29 7.13 18.01 -1.30
CA PHE A 29 6.69 16.87 -2.11
C PHE A 29 6.42 15.61 -1.27
N PHE A 30 7.04 15.43 -0.09
CA PHE A 30 6.91 14.18 0.68
C PHE A 30 6.17 14.33 2.01
N SER A 31 5.77 15.53 2.43
CA SER A 31 5.19 15.75 3.77
C SER A 31 3.65 15.64 3.80
N ASP A 32 2.93 16.08 2.76
CA ASP A 32 1.47 15.97 2.69
C ASP A 32 1.00 14.66 2.02
N GLU A 33 1.68 14.21 0.95
CA GLU A 33 1.30 12.97 0.25
C GLU A 33 1.63 11.69 1.04
N ALA A 34 2.72 11.68 1.82
CA ALA A 34 3.11 10.48 2.59
C ALA A 34 2.25 10.25 3.83
N GLN A 35 1.56 11.27 4.37
CA GLN A 35 0.64 11.08 5.50
C GLN A 35 -0.61 10.32 5.03
N GLY A 36 -1.11 10.65 3.84
CA GLY A 36 -2.34 10.09 3.30
C GLY A 36 -2.25 8.64 2.83
N THR A 37 -1.07 8.00 2.80
CA THR A 37 -0.96 6.57 2.43
C THR A 37 -0.06 5.78 3.37
N LYS A 38 0.32 6.37 4.51
CA LYS A 38 1.28 5.80 5.47
C LYS A 38 0.97 4.36 5.88
N HIS A 39 -0.32 4.04 6.04
CA HIS A 39 -0.76 2.71 6.48
C HIS A 39 -1.28 1.84 5.35
N ALA A 40 -1.24 2.31 4.10
CA ALA A 40 -1.90 1.62 2.99
C ALA A 40 -1.28 0.24 2.67
N VAL A 41 0.01 0.09 2.93
CA VAL A 41 0.82 -1.07 2.59
C VAL A 41 1.16 -1.85 3.87
N ASN A 42 1.22 -3.17 3.75
CA ASN A 42 1.51 -4.13 4.81
C ASN A 42 0.53 -4.04 5.98
N GLN A 43 -0.74 -3.87 5.66
CA GLN A 43 -1.81 -3.69 6.62
C GLN A 43 -3.06 -4.41 6.12
N VAL A 44 -3.72 -5.19 6.97
CA VAL A 44 -4.98 -5.87 6.62
C VAL A 44 -6.16 -4.92 6.79
N TRP A 45 -7.04 -4.82 5.80
CA TRP A 45 -8.21 -3.93 5.80
C TRP A 45 -9.52 -4.70 5.58
N ILE A 46 -10.57 -4.34 6.32
CA ILE A 46 -11.92 -4.90 6.16
C ILE A 46 -13.01 -3.82 6.18
N ASP A 47 -14.17 -4.07 5.56
CA ASP A 47 -15.26 -3.08 5.48
C ASP A 47 -16.11 -2.95 6.76
N HIS A 48 -16.17 -3.99 7.61
CA HIS A 48 -16.86 -3.94 8.90
C HIS A 48 -16.44 -5.10 9.82
N VAL A 49 -16.82 -5.02 11.10
CA VAL A 49 -16.70 -6.15 12.03
C VAL A 49 -17.77 -7.19 11.67
N PRO A 50 -17.41 -8.47 11.41
CA PRO A 50 -18.39 -9.52 11.16
C PRO A 50 -19.41 -9.64 12.28
N THR A 51 -20.69 -9.72 11.94
CA THR A 51 -21.78 -9.83 12.93
C THR A 51 -22.18 -11.27 13.23
N ASP A 52 -21.97 -12.19 12.28
CA ASP A 52 -22.19 -13.64 12.42
C ASP A 52 -21.24 -14.45 11.51
N ASP A 53 -21.35 -15.78 11.56
CA ASP A 53 -20.47 -16.70 10.83
C ASP A 53 -20.66 -16.70 9.29
N ARG A 54 -21.79 -16.17 8.82
CA ARG A 54 -22.15 -16.08 7.39
C ARG A 54 -21.95 -14.69 6.83
N ASP A 55 -21.69 -13.72 7.70
CA ASP A 55 -21.51 -12.32 7.31
C ASP A 55 -20.31 -12.19 6.36
N MET A 56 -20.56 -11.59 5.20
CA MET A 56 -19.60 -11.50 4.11
C MET A 56 -18.90 -10.15 4.16
N ILE A 57 -17.74 -10.11 4.80
CA ILE A 57 -16.87 -8.94 4.82
C ILE A 57 -16.12 -8.79 3.50
N THR A 58 -15.88 -7.55 3.10
CA THR A 58 -14.89 -7.21 2.07
C THR A 58 -13.55 -7.07 2.74
N HIS A 59 -12.52 -7.61 2.11
CA HIS A 59 -11.17 -7.58 2.65
C HIS A 59 -10.17 -7.13 1.60
N PHE A 60 -9.12 -6.43 2.04
CA PHE A 60 -8.13 -5.83 1.16
C PHE A 60 -6.77 -5.77 1.87
N VAL A 61 -5.72 -6.06 1.13
CA VAL A 61 -4.36 -5.95 1.64
C VAL A 61 -3.40 -5.71 0.49
N LEU A 62 -2.42 -4.86 0.73
CA LEU A 62 -1.27 -4.65 -0.13
C LEU A 62 -0.06 -5.12 0.64
N VAL A 63 0.69 -6.07 0.09
CA VAL A 63 1.93 -6.58 0.66
C VAL A 63 3.09 -6.13 -0.21
N ASP A 64 4.07 -5.50 0.43
CA ASP A 64 5.38 -5.20 -0.14
C ASP A 64 6.38 -6.18 0.44
N HIS A 65 6.70 -7.21 -0.32
CA HIS A 65 7.60 -8.29 0.07
C HIS A 65 8.89 -8.22 -0.75
N ARG A 66 9.97 -8.84 -0.26
CA ARG A 66 11.25 -8.94 -0.98
C ARG A 66 11.13 -9.54 -2.40
N ASP A 67 10.15 -10.42 -2.60
CA ASP A 67 9.91 -11.10 -3.88
C ASP A 67 8.89 -10.35 -4.77
N GLY A 68 8.49 -9.15 -4.36
CA GLY A 68 7.69 -8.21 -5.14
C GLY A 68 6.41 -7.73 -4.44
N GLN A 69 5.72 -6.81 -5.13
CA GLN A 69 4.49 -6.18 -4.66
C GLN A 69 3.27 -6.97 -5.13
N PHE A 70 2.51 -7.50 -4.17
CA PHE A 70 1.28 -8.23 -4.41
C PHE A 70 0.19 -7.81 -3.42
N GLY A 71 -1.06 -7.92 -3.83
CA GLY A 71 -2.20 -7.59 -3.00
C GLY A 71 -3.29 -8.62 -3.17
N ALA A 72 -4.22 -8.63 -2.22
CA ALA A 72 -5.42 -9.44 -2.30
C ALA A 72 -6.65 -8.58 -2.03
N ILE A 73 -7.71 -8.84 -2.77
CA ILE A 73 -9.03 -8.25 -2.57
C ILE A 73 -10.07 -9.34 -2.72
N GLY A 74 -11.18 -9.19 -2.01
CA GLY A 74 -12.28 -10.12 -2.16
C GLY A 74 -13.28 -10.01 -1.04
N ARG A 75 -14.06 -11.06 -0.88
CA ARG A 75 -15.07 -11.17 0.16
C ARG A 75 -15.02 -12.53 0.81
N SER A 76 -15.12 -12.57 2.13
CA SER A 76 -15.12 -13.81 2.89
C SER A 76 -16.10 -13.81 4.06
N SER A 77 -16.47 -15.01 4.48
CA SER A 77 -17.08 -15.34 5.77
C SER A 77 -16.45 -16.63 6.29
N GLN A 78 -16.92 -17.16 7.43
CA GLN A 78 -16.45 -18.45 7.94
C GLN A 78 -16.67 -19.61 6.95
N TRP A 79 -17.66 -19.49 6.05
CA TRP A 79 -18.10 -20.58 5.18
C TRP A 79 -17.72 -20.41 3.71
N ARG A 80 -17.40 -19.19 3.29
CA ARG A 80 -17.15 -18.88 1.88
C ARG A 80 -16.01 -17.89 1.76
N ILE A 81 -15.04 -18.24 0.94
CA ILE A 81 -13.88 -17.41 0.63
C ILE A 81 -13.88 -17.14 -0.87
N GLY A 82 -13.80 -15.87 -1.24
CA GLY A 82 -13.56 -15.44 -2.62
C GLY A 82 -12.47 -14.38 -2.61
N VAL A 83 -11.26 -14.76 -3.03
CA VAL A 83 -10.08 -13.91 -3.04
C VAL A 83 -9.53 -13.83 -4.46
N GLU A 84 -9.12 -12.64 -4.86
CA GLU A 84 -8.35 -12.40 -6.07
C GLU A 84 -7.02 -11.75 -5.71
N VAL A 85 -5.93 -12.36 -6.18
CA VAL A 85 -4.56 -11.86 -5.98
C VAL A 85 -4.15 -11.02 -7.20
N PHE A 86 -3.54 -9.88 -6.95
CA PHE A 86 -3.13 -8.93 -7.98
C PHE A 86 -1.73 -8.38 -7.72
N ARG A 87 -1.06 -7.88 -8.76
CA ARG A 87 0.14 -7.06 -8.63
C ARG A 87 -0.27 -5.60 -8.45
N TRP A 88 0.50 -4.82 -7.71
CA TRP A 88 0.19 -3.42 -7.51
C TRP A 88 1.42 -2.52 -7.59
N GLN A 89 1.16 -1.22 -7.79
CA GLN A 89 2.14 -0.16 -7.64
C GLN A 89 1.44 1.08 -7.07
N LEU A 90 2.02 1.69 -6.04
CA LEU A 90 1.51 2.91 -5.40
C LEU A 90 2.44 4.09 -5.73
N GLN A 91 1.88 5.18 -6.24
CA GLN A 91 2.59 6.43 -6.50
C GLN A 91 1.82 7.59 -5.86
N GLY A 92 2.34 8.15 -4.77
CA GLY A 92 1.58 9.11 -3.95
C GLY A 92 0.29 8.45 -3.44
N SER A 93 -0.85 8.93 -3.94
CA SER A 93 -2.19 8.37 -3.68
C SER A 93 -2.73 7.46 -4.77
N ASP A 94 -2.05 7.32 -5.91
CA ASP A 94 -2.51 6.51 -7.04
C ASP A 94 -2.08 5.05 -6.90
N LEU A 95 -3.06 4.19 -6.61
CA LEU A 95 -2.87 2.74 -6.60
C LEU A 95 -3.28 2.14 -7.94
N ARG A 96 -2.31 1.59 -8.66
CA ARG A 96 -2.51 0.81 -9.87
C ARG A 96 -2.48 -0.67 -9.53
N MET A 97 -3.48 -1.41 -10.00
CA MET A 97 -3.63 -2.85 -9.77
C MET A 97 -3.68 -3.59 -11.10
N TYR A 98 -3.05 -4.76 -11.15
CA TYR A 98 -3.11 -5.66 -12.29
C TYR A 98 -3.52 -7.06 -11.84
N PHE A 99 -4.63 -7.53 -12.42
CA PHE A 99 -5.27 -8.80 -12.12
C PHE A 99 -4.86 -9.83 -13.18
N PRO A 100 -3.94 -10.78 -12.87
CA PRO A 100 -3.36 -11.66 -13.88
C PRO A 100 -4.38 -12.62 -14.51
N GLN A 101 -5.31 -13.13 -13.70
CA GLN A 101 -6.33 -14.11 -14.13
C GLN A 101 -7.22 -13.55 -15.24
N GLU A 102 -7.73 -12.33 -15.05
CA GLU A 102 -8.61 -11.66 -16.02
C GLU A 102 -7.85 -10.77 -17.01
N ARG A 103 -6.52 -10.64 -16.85
CA ARG A 103 -5.65 -9.71 -17.58
C ARG A 103 -6.17 -8.26 -17.55
N ALA A 104 -6.79 -7.89 -16.44
CA ALA A 104 -7.45 -6.59 -16.26
C ALA A 104 -6.56 -5.64 -15.45
N ARG A 105 -6.80 -4.33 -15.62
CA ARG A 105 -6.15 -3.26 -14.85
C ARG A 105 -7.18 -2.44 -14.10
N GLY A 106 -6.85 -2.09 -12.87
CA GLY A 106 -7.62 -1.19 -12.02
C GLY A 106 -6.75 -0.02 -11.56
N GLU A 107 -7.41 1.11 -11.27
CA GLU A 107 -6.77 2.29 -10.71
C GLU A 107 -7.73 2.94 -9.73
N VAL A 108 -7.24 3.22 -8.53
CA VAL A 108 -7.98 3.88 -7.45
C VAL A 108 -7.08 4.87 -6.71
N LYS A 109 -7.66 5.94 -6.20
CA LYS A 109 -7.04 6.83 -5.22
C LYS A 109 -7.16 6.21 -3.83
N VAL A 110 -6.06 6.21 -3.08
CA VAL A 110 -5.97 5.72 -1.71
C VAL A 110 -5.74 6.89 -0.77
N GLU A 111 -6.49 6.88 0.34
CA GLU A 111 -6.28 7.78 1.47
C GLU A 111 -6.39 6.96 2.77
N THR A 112 -5.45 7.13 3.69
CA THR A 112 -5.40 6.46 4.99
C THR A 112 -5.22 7.49 6.11
N TRP A 113 -5.94 7.32 7.20
CA TRP A 113 -5.86 8.20 8.38
C TRP A 113 -6.20 7.43 9.66
N GLU A 114 -5.86 8.02 10.80
CA GLU A 114 -6.32 7.56 12.12
C GLU A 114 -7.81 7.88 12.25
N CYS A 115 -8.65 6.89 12.59
CA CYS A 115 -10.09 7.09 12.56
C CYS A 115 -10.62 8.08 13.62
N GLU A 116 -9.87 8.38 14.69
CA GLU A 116 -10.24 9.36 15.74
C GLU A 116 -11.73 9.33 16.22
N LYS A 117 -12.35 8.13 16.28
CA LYS A 117 -13.77 7.82 16.64
C LYS A 117 -14.80 7.82 15.49
N GLU A 118 -14.38 7.97 14.25
CA GLU A 118 -15.23 7.80 13.06
C GLU A 118 -15.62 6.33 12.82
N ALA A 119 -14.77 5.40 13.23
CA ALA A 119 -14.97 3.97 13.04
C ALA A 119 -15.51 3.27 14.30
N PRO A 120 -16.30 2.19 14.13
CA PRO A 120 -16.64 1.30 15.23
C PRO A 120 -15.38 0.73 15.89
N ALA A 121 -15.42 0.56 17.22
CA ALA A 121 -14.40 -0.26 17.89
C ALA A 121 -14.43 -1.69 17.30
N PRO A 122 -13.27 -2.35 17.12
CA PRO A 122 -11.94 -1.99 17.61
C PRO A 122 -11.06 -1.19 16.63
N PHE A 123 -11.60 -0.69 15.52
CA PHE A 123 -10.78 -0.10 14.46
C PHE A 123 -10.12 1.22 14.86
N GLN A 124 -8.89 1.39 14.39
CA GLN A 124 -8.03 2.54 14.69
C GLN A 124 -7.59 3.26 13.41
N LEU A 125 -7.52 2.53 12.30
CA LEU A 125 -7.07 3.03 11.01
C LEU A 125 -8.22 2.96 10.00
N CYS A 126 -8.33 4.00 9.20
CA CYS A 126 -9.35 4.15 8.17
C CYS A 126 -8.66 4.27 6.82
N MET A 127 -9.23 3.62 5.79
CA MET A 127 -8.79 3.72 4.40
C MET A 127 -9.99 4.06 3.53
N LYS A 128 -9.80 4.97 2.58
CA LYS A 128 -10.77 5.27 1.52
C LYS A 128 -10.16 4.94 0.17
N LEU A 129 -10.86 4.10 -0.59
CA LEU A 129 -10.52 3.79 -1.97
C LEU A 129 -11.53 4.46 -2.89
N THR A 130 -11.06 5.33 -3.79
CA THR A 130 -11.92 6.09 -4.71
C THR A 130 -11.58 5.73 -6.16
N ASN A 131 -12.55 5.27 -6.93
CA ASN A 131 -12.33 4.97 -8.36
C ASN A 131 -12.46 6.22 -9.24
N LYS A 132 -12.08 6.08 -10.51
CA LYS A 132 -12.17 7.15 -11.53
C LYS A 132 -13.57 7.74 -11.75
N ASN A 133 -14.63 7.04 -11.34
CA ASN A 133 -16.02 7.50 -11.45
C ASN A 133 -16.48 8.25 -10.19
N GLY A 134 -15.58 8.48 -9.22
CA GLY A 134 -15.87 9.12 -7.94
C GLY A 134 -16.59 8.23 -6.92
N ARG A 135 -16.80 6.94 -7.22
CA ARG A 135 -17.36 6.01 -6.23
C ARG A 135 -16.26 5.64 -5.24
N SER A 136 -16.60 5.70 -3.95
CA SER A 136 -15.68 5.43 -2.86
C SER A 136 -16.16 4.24 -2.02
N MET A 137 -15.21 3.50 -1.44
CA MET A 137 -15.46 2.57 -0.34
C MET A 137 -14.53 2.93 0.82
N THR A 138 -15.03 2.74 2.05
CA THR A 138 -14.23 2.89 3.27
C THR A 138 -13.96 1.51 3.83
N LEU A 139 -12.71 1.28 4.21
CA LEU A 139 -12.23 0.10 4.90
C LEU A 139 -11.58 0.52 6.21
N TYR A 140 -11.46 -0.43 7.12
CA TYR A 140 -11.00 -0.23 8.47
C TYR A 140 -9.94 -1.25 8.83
N SER A 141 -9.03 -0.86 9.71
CA SER A 141 -7.96 -1.71 10.21
C SER A 141 -7.63 -1.39 11.65
N ARG A 142 -6.79 -2.23 12.24
CA ARG A 142 -6.19 -2.05 13.56
C ARG A 142 -4.69 -1.96 13.42
N LYS A 143 -4.02 -1.25 14.33
CA LYS A 143 -2.56 -1.09 14.28
C LYS A 143 -1.79 -2.39 14.49
N ASP A 144 -2.41 -3.39 15.12
CA ASP A 144 -1.85 -4.73 15.33
C ASP A 144 -2.13 -5.70 14.17
N TRP A 145 -2.78 -5.25 13.09
CA TRP A 145 -2.94 -6.03 11.86
C TRP A 145 -1.89 -5.67 10.79
N GLU A 146 -0.72 -5.25 11.24
CA GLU A 146 0.43 -4.92 10.41
C GLU A 146 1.16 -6.22 10.02
N ILE A 147 1.63 -6.29 8.77
CA ILE A 147 2.36 -7.44 8.23
C ILE A 147 3.84 -7.07 8.17
N ASP A 148 4.73 -7.83 8.80
CA ASP A 148 6.16 -7.61 8.65
C ASP A 148 6.60 -8.00 7.22
N PRO A 149 7.17 -7.07 6.42
CA PRO A 149 7.71 -7.37 5.09
C PRO A 149 8.78 -8.44 5.06
N GLN A 150 9.51 -8.62 6.16
CA GLN A 150 10.57 -9.63 6.30
C GLN A 150 10.03 -10.97 6.75
N ASP A 151 8.84 -10.99 7.33
CA ASP A 151 8.23 -12.15 7.95
C ASP A 151 6.72 -12.21 7.72
N VAL A 152 6.35 -12.20 6.45
CA VAL A 152 4.95 -12.13 6.01
C VAL A 152 4.15 -13.33 6.51
N ASN A 153 4.76 -14.51 6.54
CA ASN A 153 4.08 -15.74 6.92
C ASN A 153 3.77 -15.78 8.41
N ASP A 154 4.76 -15.49 9.25
CA ASP A 154 4.57 -15.49 10.70
C ASP A 154 3.60 -14.35 11.11
N SER A 155 3.71 -13.18 10.47
CA SER A 155 2.74 -12.08 10.69
C SER A 155 1.31 -12.46 10.31
N ILE A 156 1.14 -13.22 9.22
CA ILE A 156 -0.17 -13.73 8.79
C ILE A 156 -0.72 -14.76 9.77
N GLU A 157 0.13 -15.65 10.27
CA GLU A 157 -0.24 -16.68 11.24
C GLU A 157 -0.70 -16.02 12.55
N ASP A 158 0.09 -15.08 13.09
CA ASP A 158 -0.26 -14.32 14.30
C ASP A 158 -1.61 -13.59 14.17
N ILE A 159 -1.84 -12.89 13.06
CA ILE A 159 -3.13 -12.21 12.79
C ILE A 159 -4.28 -13.23 12.71
N THR A 160 -4.03 -14.40 12.12
CA THR A 160 -5.05 -15.44 11.94
C THR A 160 -5.40 -16.12 13.27
N ASP A 161 -4.43 -16.32 14.16
CA ASP A 161 -4.63 -16.90 15.47
C ASP A 161 -5.47 -15.99 16.38
N ASP A 162 -5.20 -14.68 16.31
CA ASP A 162 -5.97 -13.66 17.04
C ASP A 162 -7.36 -13.42 16.44
N GLU A 163 -7.48 -13.50 15.10
CA GLU A 163 -8.71 -13.25 14.36
C GLU A 163 -8.99 -14.36 13.32
N PRO A 164 -9.53 -15.53 13.75
CA PRO A 164 -9.71 -16.70 12.89
C PRO A 164 -10.58 -16.45 11.64
N LEU A 165 -11.45 -15.44 11.70
CA LEU A 165 -12.30 -15.04 10.57
C LEU A 165 -11.50 -14.43 9.40
N LEU A 166 -10.29 -13.94 9.65
CA LEU A 166 -9.37 -13.42 8.63
C LEU A 166 -8.52 -14.53 7.99
N GLY A 167 -8.37 -15.68 8.64
CA GLY A 167 -7.50 -16.76 8.17
C GLY A 167 -7.83 -17.25 6.76
N GLY A 168 -9.13 -17.28 6.41
CA GLY A 168 -9.57 -17.64 5.07
C GLY A 168 -9.05 -16.70 3.97
N MET A 169 -8.91 -15.41 4.27
CA MET A 169 -8.31 -14.43 3.34
C MET A 169 -6.80 -14.66 3.22
N LEU A 170 -6.13 -14.77 4.36
CA LEU A 170 -4.67 -14.65 4.43
C LEU A 170 -3.94 -15.92 3.95
N GLN A 171 -4.61 -17.07 3.93
CA GLN A 171 -4.06 -18.32 3.39
C GLN A 171 -3.55 -18.20 1.95
N GLY A 172 -4.14 -17.33 1.12
CA GLY A 172 -3.68 -17.11 -0.26
C GLY A 172 -2.39 -16.28 -0.38
N LEU A 173 -1.96 -15.62 0.69
CA LEU A 173 -0.82 -14.69 0.70
C LEU A 173 0.45 -15.29 1.31
N GLY A 174 0.32 -16.23 2.26
CA GLY A 174 1.46 -16.84 2.96
C GLY A 174 2.25 -17.90 2.16
N SER A 175 1.75 -18.33 1.00
CA SER A 175 2.49 -19.25 0.13
C SER A 175 3.36 -18.48 -0.88
N GLY A 176 4.36 -17.76 -0.38
CA GLY A 176 5.41 -17.13 -1.22
C GLY A 176 6.08 -18.10 -2.18
N ASP A 177 6.12 -19.40 -1.84
CA ASP A 177 6.63 -20.49 -2.68
C ASP A 177 5.87 -20.69 -4.01
N GLN A 178 4.58 -20.30 -4.10
CA GLN A 178 3.82 -20.37 -5.37
C GLN A 178 3.91 -19.10 -6.22
N LEU A 179 4.45 -18.00 -5.67
CA LEU A 179 4.56 -16.72 -6.36
C LEU A 179 5.94 -16.51 -7.03
N GLY A 180 6.92 -17.35 -6.69
CA GLY A 180 8.29 -17.31 -7.22
C GLY A 180 8.44 -17.67 -8.71
N GLU A 181 7.40 -18.21 -9.35
CA GLU A 181 7.40 -18.51 -10.80
C GLU A 181 6.51 -17.53 -11.60
N PHE A 182 6.29 -16.32 -11.09
CA PHE A 182 5.73 -15.24 -11.89
C PHE A 182 6.82 -14.22 -12.20
N ASP A 183 7.38 -14.34 -13.42
CA ASP A 183 8.37 -13.47 -14.05
C ASP A 183 8.35 -12.02 -13.53
N LEU A 184 9.25 -11.73 -12.60
CA LEU A 184 9.43 -10.44 -11.96
C LEU A 184 10.12 -9.42 -12.88
N GLU A 185 10.81 -9.88 -13.94
CA GLU A 185 11.42 -8.99 -14.93
C GLU A 185 10.35 -8.25 -15.71
N ALA A 186 9.21 -8.90 -15.96
CA ALA A 186 8.09 -8.26 -16.63
C ALA A 186 7.59 -7.04 -15.86
N ALA A 187 7.51 -7.03 -14.53
CA ALA A 187 7.02 -5.88 -13.74
C ALA A 187 8.01 -4.69 -13.72
N SER A 188 9.32 -4.95 -13.70
CA SER A 188 10.35 -3.92 -13.80
C SER A 188 10.46 -3.27 -15.20
N ALA A 189 10.02 -3.97 -16.26
CA ALA A 189 10.02 -3.45 -17.62
C ALA A 189 8.92 -2.38 -17.88
N TRP A 190 8.07 -2.08 -16.90
CA TRP A 190 7.06 -1.02 -16.98
C TRP A 190 7.54 0.30 -16.38
N ASP A 191 8.80 0.37 -15.95
CA ASP A 191 9.45 1.62 -15.62
C ASP A 191 9.75 2.39 -16.91
N LEU A 192 8.90 3.37 -17.19
CA LEU A 192 9.20 4.57 -17.97
C LEU A 192 10.06 4.33 -19.23
N LYS A 193 9.43 3.83 -20.30
CA LYS A 193 9.84 4.31 -21.63
C LYS A 193 9.52 5.79 -21.68
N GLU A 194 10.56 6.58 -21.46
CA GLU A 194 10.64 8.02 -21.56
C GLU A 194 9.87 8.53 -22.78
N SER A 195 8.92 9.41 -22.51
CA SER A 195 8.28 10.25 -23.50
C SER A 195 9.33 11.18 -24.11
N PHE A 196 9.72 10.92 -25.36
CA PHE A 196 10.26 11.92 -26.30
C PHE A 196 9.27 12.13 -27.42
#